data_AF-A0AAP2HGT6-F1
#
_entry.id   AF-A0AAP2HGT6-F1
#
_cell.length_a   1.000
_cell.length_b   1.000
_cell.length_c   1.000
_cell.angle_alpha   90.00
_cell.angle_beta   90.00
_cell.angle_gamma   90.00
#
_symmetry.space_group_name_H-M   'P 1'
#
loop_
_entity.id
_entity.type
_entity.pdbx_description
1 polymer ?
#
loop_
_entity_poly.entity_id
_entity_poly.type
_entity_poly.pdbx_seq_one_letter_code
_entity_poly.pdbx_strand_id
1 'polypeptide(L)'
;MSISIAVVGDATDHGGRIITGSDTHTIGGRKIARLHDLVDCPETYPDGRPHGINKIIEAHPTLSVGGRYVALHGHRTECGCRLIATSTAKVGR
;
A
#
# COMPACT_ATOMS: atom_id res chain seq x y z
N MET A 1 9.88 15.48 9.03
CA MET A 1 9.24 14.16 9.25
C MET A 1 9.48 13.32 8.01
N SER A 2 10.00 12.10 8.16
CA SER A 2 10.17 11.16 7.06
C SER A 2 8.84 10.48 6.77
N ILE A 3 8.37 10.53 5.52
CA ILE A 3 7.23 9.74 5.07
C ILE A 3 7.74 8.41 4.49
N SER A 4 7.11 7.31 4.88
CA SER A 4 7.40 5.99 4.32
C SER A 4 6.32 5.67 3.29
N ILE A 5 6.75 5.52 2.03
CA ILE A 5 5.87 5.25 0.91
C ILE A 5 5.75 3.73 0.76
N ALA A 6 4.52 3.24 0.69
CA ALA A 6 4.25 1.84 0.46
C ALA A 6 4.61 1.46 -0.99
N VAL A 7 5.23 0.30 -1.15
CA VAL A 7 5.65 -0.23 -2.46
C VAL A 7 5.27 -1.71 -2.60
N VAL A 8 5.18 -2.21 -3.83
CA VAL A 8 4.89 -3.62 -4.12
C VAL A 8 5.84 -4.54 -3.37
N GLY A 9 5.28 -5.55 -2.70
CA GLY A 9 5.97 -6.50 -1.84
C GLY A 9 6.03 -6.10 -0.36
N ASP A 10 5.59 -4.90 0.01
CA ASP A 10 5.52 -4.51 1.42
C ASP A 10 4.46 -5.35 2.13
N ALA A 11 4.73 -5.68 3.39
CA ALA A 11 3.85 -6.50 4.21
C ALA A 11 2.66 -5.69 4.74
N THR A 12 1.64 -6.40 5.21
CA THR A 12 0.57 -5.83 6.04
C THR A 12 0.58 -6.43 7.44
N ASP A 13 -0.09 -5.78 8.38
CA ASP A 13 -0.23 -6.26 9.76
C ASP A 13 -1.05 -7.57 9.89
N HIS A 14 -1.77 -7.96 8.85
CA HIS A 14 -2.46 -9.25 8.73
C HIS A 14 -1.58 -10.33 8.07
N GLY A 15 -0.28 -10.09 7.89
CA GLY A 15 0.63 -11.03 7.21
C GLY A 15 0.48 -11.10 5.69
N GLY A 16 -0.35 -10.23 5.11
CA GLY A 16 -0.52 -10.07 3.66
C GLY A 16 0.57 -9.23 3.01
N ARG A 17 0.43 -8.98 1.70
CA ARG A 17 1.39 -8.19 0.91
C ARG A 17 0.75 -7.37 -0.19
N ILE A 18 1.36 -6.24 -0.52
CA ILE A 18 0.99 -5.43 -1.68
C ILE A 18 1.45 -6.13 -2.96
N ILE A 19 0.52 -6.33 -3.91
CA ILE A 19 0.77 -7.09 -5.14
C ILE A 19 0.75 -6.23 -6.42
N THR A 20 0.12 -5.05 -6.40
CA THR A 20 0.14 -4.11 -7.54
C THR A 20 0.61 -2.71 -7.14
N GLY A 21 1.02 -1.93 -8.13
CA GLY A 21 1.60 -0.60 -7.93
C GLY A 21 1.61 0.21 -9.23
N SER A 22 2.37 1.30 -9.23
CA SER A 22 2.62 2.14 -10.40
C SER A 22 3.35 1.41 -11.51
N ASP A 23 2.93 1.64 -12.76
CA ASP A 23 3.54 1.03 -13.95
C ASP A 23 4.89 1.66 -14.29
N THR A 24 5.05 2.94 -14.00
CA THR A 24 6.19 3.76 -14.44
C THR A 24 7.03 4.30 -13.30
N HIS A 25 6.51 4.30 -12.06
CA HIS A 25 7.19 4.94 -10.93
C HIS A 25 7.59 3.93 -9.86
N THR A 26 8.87 3.95 -9.49
CA THR A 26 9.46 3.01 -8.53
C THR A 26 10.29 3.75 -7.48
N ILE A 27 10.43 3.14 -6.30
CA ILE A 27 11.37 3.54 -5.25
C ILE A 27 12.24 2.33 -4.96
N GLY A 28 13.57 2.48 -5.11
CA GLY A 28 14.50 1.35 -4.95
C GLY A 28 14.19 0.17 -5.87
N GLY A 29 13.69 0.43 -7.09
CA GLY A 29 13.29 -0.60 -8.06
C GLY A 29 11.93 -1.26 -7.79
N ARG A 30 11.23 -0.89 -6.72
CA ARG A 30 9.91 -1.43 -6.36
C ARG A 30 8.80 -0.45 -6.75
N LYS A 31 7.73 -0.94 -7.37
CA LYS A 31 6.60 -0.12 -7.84
C LYS A 31 5.90 0.56 -6.66
N ILE A 32 5.63 1.86 -6.79
CA ILE A 32 4.93 2.64 -5.75
C ILE A 32 3.48 2.20 -5.64
N ALA A 33 3.01 1.87 -4.43
CA ALA A 33 1.62 1.55 -4.17
C ALA A 33 0.79 2.84 -4.08
N ARG A 34 -0.39 2.83 -4.70
CA ARG A 34 -1.29 3.97 -4.82
C ARG A 34 -2.68 3.61 -4.35
N LEU A 35 -3.55 4.61 -4.20
CA LEU A 35 -4.97 4.40 -3.94
C LEU A 35 -5.55 3.42 -4.95
N HIS A 36 -6.27 2.39 -4.50
CA HIS A 36 -6.84 1.28 -5.27
C HIS A 36 -5.86 0.24 -5.83
N ASP A 37 -4.58 0.29 -5.49
CA ASP A 37 -3.70 -0.86 -5.72
C ASP A 37 -4.07 -2.02 -4.78
N LEU A 38 -3.70 -3.23 -5.19
CA LEU A 38 -4.18 -4.48 -4.60
C LEU A 38 -3.22 -5.02 -3.55
N VAL A 39 -3.82 -5.62 -2.54
CA VAL A 39 -3.17 -6.35 -1.45
C VAL A 39 -3.76 -7.75 -1.39
N ASP A 40 -2.89 -8.74 -1.28
CA ASP A 40 -3.29 -10.11 -0.99
C ASP A 40 -3.19 -10.37 0.52
N CYS A 41 -4.32 -10.71 1.15
CA CYS A 41 -4.45 -10.87 2.59
C CYS A 41 -4.89 -12.31 2.94
N PRO A 42 -4.11 -13.05 3.74
CA PRO A 42 -4.39 -14.46 4.06
C PRO A 42 -5.47 -14.64 5.13
N GLU A 43 -5.87 -13.55 5.81
CA GLU A 43 -6.86 -13.58 6.89
C GLU A 43 -8.29 -13.82 6.40
N THR A 44 -9.18 -14.13 7.35
CA THR A 44 -10.61 -14.35 7.11
C THR A 44 -11.45 -13.45 8.02
N TYR A 45 -12.58 -12.97 7.51
CA TYR A 45 -13.56 -12.26 8.32
C TYR A 45 -14.24 -13.21 9.33
N PRO A 46 -14.88 -12.68 10.40
CA PRO A 46 -15.54 -13.51 11.42
C PRO A 46 -16.67 -14.41 10.91
N ASP A 47 -17.26 -14.09 9.76
CA ASP A 47 -18.28 -14.87 9.05
C ASP A 47 -17.70 -15.97 8.14
N GLY A 48 -16.37 -16.14 8.15
CA GLY A 48 -15.67 -17.24 7.47
C GLY A 48 -15.28 -16.96 6.01
N ARG A 49 -15.67 -15.81 5.43
CA ARG A 49 -15.20 -15.41 4.09
C ARG A 49 -13.73 -14.95 4.14
N PRO A 50 -12.91 -15.30 3.14
CA PRO A 50 -11.54 -14.82 3.07
C PRO A 50 -11.49 -13.30 2.83
N HIS A 51 -10.49 -12.63 3.38
CA HIS A 51 -10.16 -11.26 2.98
C HIS A 51 -9.68 -11.25 1.52
N GLY A 52 -8.76 -12.16 1.19
CA GLY A 52 -8.24 -12.35 -0.17
C GLY A 52 -7.65 -11.08 -0.76
N ILE A 53 -7.79 -10.96 -2.08
CA ILE A 53 -7.33 -9.79 -2.83
C ILE A 53 -8.29 -8.62 -2.63
N ASN A 54 -7.78 -7.52 -2.08
CA ASN A 54 -8.55 -6.34 -1.72
C ASN A 54 -7.77 -5.05 -2.01
N LYS A 55 -8.45 -3.89 -2.05
CA LYS A 55 -7.83 -2.63 -2.45
C LYS A 55 -7.31 -1.80 -1.27
N ILE A 56 -6.29 -0.99 -1.52
CA ILE A 56 -5.90 0.13 -0.65
C ILE A 56 -6.96 1.24 -0.77
N ILE A 57 -7.46 1.72 0.36
CA ILE A 57 -8.54 2.74 0.42
C ILE A 57 -8.09 4.06 1.03
N GLU A 58 -6.89 4.12 1.61
CA GLU A 58 -6.31 5.34 2.16
C GLU A 58 -5.06 5.76 1.37
N ALA A 59 -4.94 7.04 1.09
CA ALA A 59 -3.81 7.63 0.38
C ALA A 59 -3.52 9.06 0.86
N HIS A 60 -2.31 9.54 0.58
CA HIS A 60 -1.90 10.86 1.03
C HIS A 60 -2.70 11.96 0.31
N PRO A 61 -3.19 12.99 1.01
CA PRO A 61 -4.13 13.97 0.43
C PRO A 61 -3.54 14.82 -0.69
N THR A 62 -2.22 14.96 -0.75
CA THR A 62 -1.55 15.87 -1.71
C THR A 62 -0.44 15.21 -2.51
N LEU A 63 0.00 14.00 -2.14
CA LEU A 63 1.13 13.33 -2.80
C LEU A 63 0.56 12.35 -3.80
N SER A 64 0.73 12.68 -5.08
CA SER A 64 0.30 11.83 -6.18
C SER A 64 1.45 11.50 -7.11
N VAL A 65 1.35 10.34 -7.74
CA VAL A 65 2.32 9.81 -8.68
C VAL A 65 1.55 9.24 -9.87
N GLY A 66 1.80 9.78 -11.07
CA GLY A 66 1.04 9.42 -12.26
C GLY A 66 -0.47 9.66 -12.11
N GLY A 67 -0.86 10.75 -11.46
CA GLY A 67 -2.26 11.15 -11.29
C GLY A 67 -3.05 10.38 -10.21
N ARG A 68 -2.43 9.43 -9.49
CA ARG A 68 -3.06 8.70 -8.38
C ARG A 68 -2.32 8.97 -7.07
N TYR A 69 -3.07 9.15 -5.99
CA TYR A 69 -2.50 9.41 -4.66
C TYR A 69 -1.73 8.22 -4.12
N VAL A 70 -0.62 8.48 -3.45
CA VAL A 70 0.32 7.48 -2.95
C VAL A 70 -0.14 6.92 -1.60
N ALA A 71 -0.01 5.61 -1.42
CA ALA A 71 -0.26 4.94 -0.16
C ALA A 71 0.97 5.04 0.76
N LEU A 72 0.76 5.27 2.05
CA LEU A 72 1.83 5.42 3.04
C LEU A 72 1.79 4.32 4.09
N HIS A 73 2.85 4.25 4.89
CA HIS A 73 2.87 3.45 6.09
C HIS A 73 1.64 3.73 6.98
N GLY A 74 1.00 2.67 7.47
CA GLY A 74 -0.15 2.75 8.35
C GLY A 74 -1.50 2.95 7.64
N HIS A 75 -1.51 3.21 6.34
CA HIS A 75 -2.76 3.33 5.57
C HIS A 75 -3.51 2.01 5.50
N ARG A 76 -4.83 2.10 5.39
CA ARG A 76 -5.74 0.97 5.40
C ARG A 76 -6.14 0.46 4.02
N THR A 77 -6.56 -0.79 4.04
CA THR A 77 -7.16 -1.53 2.94
C THR A 77 -8.64 -1.85 3.20
N GLU A 78 -9.37 -2.31 2.18
CA GLU A 78 -10.80 -2.68 2.30
C GLU A 78 -11.05 -3.78 3.35
N CYS A 79 -10.08 -4.68 3.56
CA CYS A 79 -10.21 -5.71 4.60
C CYS A 79 -9.86 -5.20 6.01
N GLY A 80 -9.40 -3.95 6.13
CA GLY A 80 -9.07 -3.31 7.39
C GLY A 80 -7.60 -3.42 7.81
N CYS A 81 -6.79 -4.23 7.11
CA CYS A 81 -5.36 -4.35 7.38
C CYS A 81 -4.60 -3.06 7.04
N ARG A 82 -3.46 -2.85 7.70
CA ARG A 82 -2.58 -1.69 7.54
C ARG A 82 -1.29 -2.03 6.82
N LEU A 83 -0.84 -1.10 5.98
CA LEU A 83 0.40 -1.24 5.21
C LEU A 83 1.63 -1.01 6.08
N ILE A 84 2.60 -1.92 6.00
CA ILE A 84 3.90 -1.82 6.67
C ILE A 84 4.95 -1.44 5.62
N ALA A 85 5.01 -0.14 5.31
CA ALA A 85 6.00 0.36 4.37
C ALA A 85 7.39 0.44 5.00
N THR A 86 8.37 -0.18 4.35
CA THR A 86 9.79 -0.16 4.74
C THR A 86 10.64 0.80 3.90
N SER A 87 10.07 1.32 2.80
CA SER A 87 10.76 2.24 1.90
C SER A 87 10.61 3.68 2.37
N THR A 88 11.71 4.26 2.85
CA THR A 88 11.77 5.69 3.21
C THR A 88 11.97 6.51 1.95
N ALA A 89 10.98 7.33 1.56
CA ALA A 89 11.15 8.30 0.49
C ALA A 89 11.58 9.65 1.09
N LYS A 90 12.76 10.14 0.74
CA LYS A 90 13.12 11.54 1.00
C LYS A 90 12.56 12.39 -0.12
N VAL A 91 11.50 13.15 0.15
CA VAL A 91 11.09 14.24 -0.74
C VAL A 91 12.14 15.35 -0.57
N GLY A 92 13.09 15.42 -1.50
CA GLY A 92 14.10 16.48 -1.52
C GLY A 92 13.46 17.83 -1.81
N ARG A 93 13.90 18.86 -1.08
CA ARG A 93 13.67 20.26 -1.40
C ARG A 93 14.86 20.78 -2.20
#